data_AF-A0A966ZEL2-F1
#
_entry.id   AF-A0A966ZEL2-F1
#
_cell.length_a   1.000
_cell.length_b   1.000
_cell.length_c   1.000
_cell.angle_alpha   90.00
_cell.angle_beta   90.00
_cell.angle_gamma   90.00
#
_symmetry.space_group_name_H-M   'P 1'
#
loop_
_entity.id
_entity.type
_entity.pdbx_description
1 polymer ?
#
loop_
_entity_poly.entity_id
_entity_poly.type
_entity_poly.pdbx_seq_one_letter_code
_entity_poly.pdbx_strand_id
1 'polypeptide(L)'
;MTKRLLLLAVCHSATLAAAIYVSPSGQDRNPGTEQRPVASLAAAQKLARQQKSQGPVTVLLKTGTYYLPETFVLTPQDSGTTYAAAPGQTPTLSGGARLNLKWQPYKDGIVMAKVPTGLQTDQLFINGQRQNLARYPNFDATSAYFNG
;
A
#
# COMPACT_ATOMS: atom_id res chain seq x y z
N MET A 1 -62.51 22.86 14.01
CA MET A 1 -61.82 21.57 14.25
C MET A 1 -60.70 21.41 13.24
N THR A 2 -59.48 21.77 13.61
CA THR A 2 -58.31 21.74 12.72
C THR A 2 -57.47 20.48 13.01
N LYS A 3 -57.53 19.51 12.10
CA LYS A 3 -56.72 18.28 12.13
C LYS A 3 -55.26 18.65 11.87
N ARG A 4 -54.39 18.46 12.88
CA ARG A 4 -52.93 18.53 12.73
C ARG A 4 -52.45 17.19 12.16
N LEU A 5 -51.95 17.22 10.93
CA LEU A 5 -51.30 16.09 10.26
C LEU A 5 -49.85 16.03 10.73
N LEU A 6 -49.49 14.97 11.47
CA LEU A 6 -48.11 14.73 11.92
C LEU A 6 -47.40 13.91 10.83
N LEU A 7 -46.45 14.52 10.11
CA LEU A 7 -45.53 13.77 9.24
C LEU A 7 -44.41 13.16 10.10
N LEU A 8 -44.37 11.82 10.20
CA LEU A 8 -43.20 11.10 10.71
C LEU A 8 -42.14 11.06 9.59
N ALA A 9 -41.07 11.85 9.74
CA ALA A 9 -39.89 11.75 8.90
C ALA A 9 -39.06 10.54 9.36
N VAL A 10 -39.13 9.44 8.60
CA VAL A 10 -38.25 8.28 8.79
C VAL A 10 -36.87 8.64 8.21
N CYS A 11 -35.96 9.09 9.07
CA CYS A 11 -34.55 9.24 8.71
C CYS A 11 -33.95 7.85 8.50
N HIS A 12 -33.77 7.45 7.24
CA HIS A 12 -32.94 6.30 6.91
C HIS A 12 -31.48 6.70 7.10
N SER A 13 -30.90 6.33 8.26
CA SER A 13 -29.45 6.39 8.44
C SER A 13 -28.82 5.36 7.52
N ALA A 14 -28.35 5.79 6.36
CA ALA A 14 -27.40 5.00 5.59
C ALA A 14 -26.18 4.77 6.49
N THR A 15 -25.98 3.55 6.97
CA THR A 15 -24.76 3.14 7.64
C THR A 15 -23.62 3.29 6.65
N LEU A 16 -22.96 4.44 6.71
CA LEU A 16 -21.68 4.68 6.05
C LEU A 16 -20.73 3.60 6.55
N ALA A 17 -20.36 2.67 5.66
CA ALA A 17 -19.34 1.67 5.97
C ALA A 17 -18.10 2.40 6.51
N ALA A 18 -17.65 1.99 7.70
CA ALA A 18 -16.52 2.64 8.36
C ALA A 18 -15.29 2.56 7.44
N ALA A 19 -14.77 3.72 7.03
CA ALA A 19 -13.61 3.82 6.15
C ALA A 19 -12.35 4.11 6.98
N ILE A 20 -11.35 3.24 6.88
CA ILE A 20 -10.02 3.43 7.45
C ILE A 20 -9.08 3.87 6.32
N TYR A 21 -8.47 5.03 6.44
CA TYR A 21 -7.53 5.55 5.44
C TYR A 21 -6.09 5.22 5.82
N VAL A 22 -5.33 4.78 4.82
CA VAL A 22 -3.89 4.47 4.90
C VAL A 22 -3.15 5.38 3.94
N SER A 23 -2.01 5.92 4.36
CA SER A 23 -1.13 6.78 3.54
C SER A 23 0.32 6.60 3.95
N PRO A 24 1.31 6.54 3.03
CA PRO A 24 2.72 6.41 3.43
C PRO A 24 3.24 7.61 4.22
N SER A 25 2.56 8.77 4.13
CA SER A 25 2.83 9.97 4.94
C SER A 25 2.03 10.03 6.24
N GLY A 26 1.24 8.99 6.55
CA GLY A 26 0.44 8.88 7.76
C GLY A 26 1.26 8.54 9.01
N GLN A 27 0.56 8.20 10.10
CA GLN A 27 1.19 7.73 11.35
C GLN A 27 0.33 6.64 11.98
N ASP A 28 0.91 5.52 12.41
CA ASP A 28 0.15 4.36 12.92
C ASP A 28 -0.58 4.60 14.26
N ARG A 29 -0.28 5.71 14.93
CA ARG A 29 -1.02 6.20 16.10
C ARG A 29 -2.26 7.02 15.74
N ASN A 30 -2.47 7.32 14.46
CA ASN A 30 -3.63 8.09 14.03
C ASN A 30 -4.91 7.24 14.08
N PRO A 31 -6.09 7.88 14.15
CA PRO A 31 -7.37 7.17 14.19
C PRO A 31 -7.76 6.50 12.86
N GLY A 32 -7.02 6.71 11.77
CA GLY A 32 -7.35 6.16 10.46
C GLY A 32 -8.42 6.93 9.70
N THR A 33 -8.65 8.21 10.03
CA THR A 33 -9.55 9.08 9.25
C THR A 33 -8.85 9.59 7.99
N GLU A 34 -9.60 10.13 7.03
CA GLU A 34 -9.02 10.65 5.78
C GLU A 34 -7.97 11.74 6.01
N GLN A 35 -8.22 12.62 7.00
CA GLN A 35 -7.35 13.72 7.40
C GLN A 35 -6.19 13.25 8.29
N ARG A 36 -6.37 12.14 9.03
CA ARG A 36 -5.35 11.55 9.89
C ARG A 36 -5.26 10.05 9.60
N PRO A 37 -4.67 9.66 8.46
CA PRO A 37 -4.55 8.25 8.07
C PRO A 37 -3.48 7.54 8.89
N VAL A 38 -3.62 6.22 9.02
CA VAL A 38 -2.52 5.36 9.49
C VAL A 38 -1.45 5.21 8.40
N ALA A 39 -0.23 4.80 8.79
CA ALA A 39 0.89 4.67 7.85
C ALA A 39 0.96 3.27 7.20
N SER A 40 0.59 2.23 7.94
CA SER A 40 0.81 0.83 7.56
C SER A 40 -0.48 0.02 7.40
N LEU A 41 -0.40 -1.05 6.59
CA LEU A 41 -1.47 -2.05 6.50
C LEU A 41 -1.70 -2.78 7.83
N ALA A 42 -0.64 -3.01 8.61
CA ALA A 42 -0.73 -3.65 9.92
C ALA A 42 -1.57 -2.83 10.90
N ALA A 43 -1.35 -1.50 10.96
CA ALA A 43 -2.16 -0.60 11.78
C ALA A 43 -3.61 -0.55 11.29
N ALA A 44 -3.82 -0.50 9.97
CA ALA A 44 -5.16 -0.52 9.38
C ALA A 44 -5.92 -1.82 9.71
N GLN A 45 -5.24 -2.97 9.61
CA GLN A 45 -5.81 -4.27 9.98
C GLN A 45 -6.20 -4.32 11.47
N LYS A 46 -5.34 -3.81 12.35
CA LYS A 46 -5.64 -3.72 13.79
C LYS A 46 -6.90 -2.88 14.05
N LEU A 47 -7.01 -1.72 13.39
CA LEU A 47 -8.19 -0.86 13.49
C LEU A 47 -9.45 -1.54 12.92
N ALA A 48 -9.34 -2.21 11.78
CA ALA A 48 -10.46 -2.92 11.17
C ALA A 48 -11.01 -4.02 12.08
N ARG A 49 -10.12 -4.80 12.73
CA ARG A 49 -10.49 -5.81 13.72
C ARG A 49 -11.23 -5.21 14.91
N GLN A 50 -10.85 -4.00 15.36
CA GLN A 50 -11.51 -3.30 16.46
C GLN A 50 -12.90 -2.76 16.08
N GLN A 51 -13.11 -2.41 14.81
CA GLN A 51 -14.37 -1.84 14.31
C GLN A 51 -15.36 -2.90 13.82
N LYS A 52 -14.96 -4.19 13.76
CA LYS A 52 -15.77 -5.27 13.19
C LYS A 52 -17.16 -5.43 13.81
N SER A 53 -17.34 -5.15 15.10
CA SER A 53 -18.64 -5.21 15.76
C SER A 53 -19.63 -4.14 15.28
N GLN A 54 -19.15 -3.15 14.53
CA GLN A 54 -19.93 -2.03 14.00
C GLN A 54 -20.41 -2.28 12.56
N GLY A 55 -20.00 -3.39 11.94
CA GLY A 55 -20.36 -3.79 10.58
C GLY A 55 -19.15 -3.99 9.66
N PRO A 56 -19.39 -4.14 8.35
CA PRO A 56 -18.32 -4.23 7.35
C PRO A 56 -17.39 -3.01 7.38
N VAL A 57 -16.09 -3.24 7.18
CA VAL A 57 -15.05 -2.20 7.22
C VAL A 57 -14.37 -2.10 5.86
N THR A 58 -14.10 -0.89 5.39
CA THR A 58 -13.33 -0.66 4.17
C THR A 58 -12.03 0.07 4.51
N VAL A 59 -10.89 -0.52 4.17
CA VAL A 59 -9.57 0.09 4.25
C VAL A 59 -9.23 0.70 2.89
N LEU A 60 -9.07 2.03 2.84
CA LEU A 60 -8.79 2.81 1.64
C LEU A 60 -7.33 3.29 1.63
N LEU A 61 -6.57 2.82 0.65
CA LEU A 61 -5.17 3.16 0.48
C LEU A 61 -5.01 4.39 -0.43
N LYS A 62 -4.37 5.44 0.07
CA LYS A 62 -3.94 6.60 -0.73
C LYS A 62 -2.75 6.24 -1.61
N THR A 63 -2.52 7.03 -2.67
CA THR A 63 -1.40 6.84 -3.60
C THR A 63 -0.06 6.80 -2.87
N GLY A 64 0.80 5.88 -3.30
CA GLY A 64 2.16 5.71 -2.79
C GLY A 64 2.55 4.24 -2.68
N THR A 65 3.79 3.99 -2.27
CA THR A 65 4.32 2.63 -2.14
C THR A 65 4.37 2.21 -0.67
N TYR A 66 3.73 1.10 -0.35
CA TYR A 66 3.72 0.48 0.96
C TYR A 66 4.65 -0.73 0.92
N TYR A 67 5.83 -0.59 1.51
CA TYR A 67 6.79 -1.69 1.63
C TYR A 67 6.37 -2.61 2.76
N LEU A 68 6.24 -3.90 2.44
CA LEU A 68 5.84 -4.95 3.38
C LEU A 68 7.11 -5.62 3.92
N PRO A 69 7.51 -5.36 5.18
CA PRO A 69 8.71 -5.99 5.75
C PRO A 69 8.50 -7.49 6.02
N GLU A 70 7.24 -7.93 6.06
CA GLU A 70 6.82 -9.30 6.27
C GLU A 70 5.52 -9.57 5.50
N THR A 71 5.14 -10.85 5.41
CA THR A 71 3.88 -11.25 4.76
C THR A 71 2.69 -10.59 5.44
N PHE A 72 1.82 -9.95 4.66
CA PHE A 72 0.54 -9.46 5.16
C PHE A 72 -0.45 -10.61 5.33
N VAL A 73 -0.62 -11.11 6.56
CA VAL A 73 -1.45 -12.29 6.88
C VAL A 73 -2.88 -11.89 7.22
N LEU A 74 -3.84 -12.43 6.47
CA LEU A 74 -5.28 -12.33 6.77
C LEU A 74 -5.77 -13.63 7.44
N THR A 75 -6.52 -13.47 8.51
CA THR A 75 -7.07 -14.54 9.36
C THR A 75 -8.60 -14.45 9.41
N PRO A 76 -9.33 -15.40 10.03
CA PRO A 76 -10.78 -15.28 10.21
C PRO A 76 -11.22 -14.01 10.96
N GLN A 77 -10.33 -13.39 11.75
CA GLN A 77 -10.63 -12.11 12.40
C GLN A 77 -10.85 -10.98 11.37
N ASP A 78 -10.28 -11.10 10.18
CA ASP A 78 -10.31 -10.08 9.13
C ASP A 78 -11.53 -10.20 8.19
N SER A 79 -12.36 -11.24 8.33
CA SER A 79 -13.58 -11.40 7.53
C SER A 79 -14.50 -10.18 7.64
N GLY A 80 -15.05 -9.72 6.50
CA GLY A 80 -15.86 -8.50 6.42
C GLY A 80 -15.06 -7.21 6.24
N THR A 81 -13.74 -7.32 5.99
CA THR A 81 -12.87 -6.18 5.67
C THR A 81 -12.50 -6.15 4.19
N THR A 82 -12.74 -5.03 3.53
CA THR A 82 -12.33 -4.77 2.14
C THR A 82 -11.08 -3.90 2.13
N TYR A 83 -10.03 -4.28 1.41
CA TYR A 83 -8.86 -3.43 1.15
C TYR A 83 -8.93 -2.94 -0.29
N ALA A 84 -8.94 -1.62 -0.50
CA ALA A 84 -9.10 -1.03 -1.81
C ALA A 84 -8.26 0.24 -1.97
N ALA A 85 -7.97 0.62 -3.21
CA ALA A 85 -7.49 1.95 -3.49
C ALA A 85 -8.57 2.98 -3.13
N ALA A 86 -8.17 4.10 -2.52
CA ALA A 86 -9.04 5.25 -2.41
C ALA A 86 -9.44 5.76 -3.82
N PRO A 87 -10.60 6.41 -3.99
CA PRO A 87 -11.07 6.85 -5.29
C PRO A 87 -10.02 7.68 -6.07
N GLY A 88 -9.71 7.26 -7.29
CA GLY A 88 -8.71 7.91 -8.15
C GLY A 88 -7.25 7.76 -7.70
N GLN A 89 -6.95 6.92 -6.70
CA GLN A 89 -5.61 6.70 -6.18
C GLN A 89 -5.00 5.40 -6.73
N THR A 90 -3.67 5.33 -6.81
CA THR A 90 -2.93 4.17 -7.33
C THR A 90 -1.88 3.69 -6.32
N PRO A 91 -2.30 3.01 -5.24
CA PRO A 91 -1.38 2.45 -4.25
C PRO A 91 -0.62 1.23 -4.79
N THR A 92 0.64 1.09 -4.40
CA THR A 92 1.47 -0.08 -4.70
C THR A 92 1.85 -0.78 -3.40
N LEU A 93 1.54 -2.07 -3.29
CA LEU A 93 2.11 -2.93 -2.24
C LEU A 93 3.40 -3.54 -2.76
N SER A 94 4.52 -3.32 -2.07
CA SER A 94 5.83 -3.80 -2.49
C SER A 94 6.39 -4.79 -1.48
N GLY A 95 6.74 -6.00 -1.93
CA GLY A 95 7.55 -6.95 -1.14
C GLY A 95 9.06 -6.66 -1.21
N GLY A 96 9.48 -5.60 -1.90
CA GLY A 96 10.88 -5.20 -1.96
C GLY A 96 11.32 -4.41 -0.73
N ALA A 97 12.61 -4.12 -0.65
CA ALA A 97 13.17 -3.19 0.33
C ALA A 97 13.56 -1.87 -0.35
N ARG A 98 13.09 -0.74 0.18
CA ARG A 98 13.59 0.57 -0.26
C ARG A 98 14.99 0.80 0.28
N LEU A 99 15.96 0.93 -0.61
CA LEU A 99 17.34 1.24 -0.25
C LEU A 99 17.62 2.73 -0.41
N ASN A 100 17.89 3.42 0.70
CA ASN A 100 18.31 4.82 0.69
C ASN A 100 19.84 4.89 0.57
N LEU A 101 20.32 4.74 -0.65
CA LEU A 101 21.75 4.59 -0.94
C LEU A 101 22.42 5.91 -1.33
N LYS A 102 23.71 6.03 -1.02
CA LYS A 102 24.58 7.10 -1.54
C LYS A 102 25.41 6.55 -2.69
N TRP A 103 25.07 6.96 -3.91
CA TRP A 103 25.78 6.58 -5.13
C TRP A 103 27.04 7.42 -5.31
N GLN A 104 28.11 6.79 -5.79
CA GLN A 104 29.39 7.41 -6.07
C GLN A 104 29.92 6.92 -7.43
N PRO A 105 30.61 7.78 -8.21
CA PRO A 105 31.33 7.33 -9.39
C PRO A 105 32.34 6.24 -9.04
N TYR A 106 32.51 5.28 -9.93
CA TYR A 106 33.56 4.26 -9.86
C TYR A 106 34.49 4.38 -11.08
N LYS A 107 34.43 3.46 -12.04
CA LYS A 107 35.23 3.49 -13.29
C LYS A 107 34.37 3.11 -14.49
N ASP A 108 34.79 3.50 -15.69
CA ASP A 108 34.17 3.05 -16.96
C ASP A 108 32.64 3.28 -17.03
N GLY A 109 32.16 4.40 -16.48
CA GLY A 109 30.73 4.74 -16.41
C GLY A 109 29.95 3.98 -15.33
N ILE A 110 30.59 3.13 -14.54
CA ILE A 110 29.98 2.42 -13.41
C ILE A 110 29.82 3.37 -12.23
N VAL A 111 28.66 3.28 -11.56
CA VAL A 111 28.41 3.90 -10.26
C VAL A 111 28.22 2.82 -9.20
N MET A 112 28.61 3.11 -7.97
CA MET A 112 28.54 2.16 -6.87
C MET A 112 27.90 2.78 -5.63
N ALA A 113 27.30 1.94 -4.79
CA ALA A 113 26.81 2.33 -3.48
C ALA A 113 26.97 1.17 -2.48
N LYS A 114 27.18 1.51 -1.21
CA LYS A 114 27.20 0.51 -0.13
C LYS A 114 25.77 0.09 0.22
N VAL A 115 25.51 -1.21 0.26
CA VAL A 115 24.22 -1.79 0.65
C VAL A 115 24.28 -2.39 2.06
N PRO A 116 23.14 -2.62 2.74
CA PRO A 116 23.12 -3.37 3.99
C PRO A 116 23.75 -4.76 3.85
N THR A 117 24.46 -5.21 4.90
CA THR A 117 25.06 -6.55 4.93
C THR A 117 23.98 -7.62 4.80
N GLY A 118 24.26 -8.66 4.01
CA GLY A 118 23.34 -9.78 3.82
C GLY A 118 22.20 -9.53 2.82
N LEU A 119 22.16 -8.37 2.16
CA LEU A 119 21.22 -8.14 1.06
C LEU A 119 21.49 -9.12 -0.08
N GLN A 120 20.54 -10.01 -0.33
CA GLN A 120 20.50 -10.86 -1.53
C GLN A 120 19.29 -10.46 -2.38
N THR A 121 19.52 -10.20 -3.65
CA THR A 121 18.45 -9.86 -4.59
C THR A 121 18.90 -10.15 -6.03
N ASP A 122 17.96 -10.65 -6.83
CA ASP A 122 18.15 -10.88 -8.26
C ASP A 122 17.46 -9.78 -9.11
N GLN A 123 16.86 -8.79 -8.43
CA GLN A 123 16.16 -7.68 -9.07
C GLN A 123 16.50 -6.35 -8.40
N LEU A 124 16.77 -5.34 -9.23
CA LEU A 124 16.99 -3.97 -8.80
C LEU A 124 16.05 -3.07 -9.58
N PHE A 125 15.42 -2.12 -8.89
CA PHE A 125 14.59 -1.10 -9.50
C PHE A 125 15.16 0.27 -9.16
N ILE A 126 15.33 1.13 -10.17
CA ILE A 126 15.76 2.52 -10.03
C ILE A 126 14.65 3.39 -10.58
N ASN A 127 14.10 4.30 -9.77
CA ASN A 127 12.98 5.19 -10.15
C ASN A 127 11.78 4.44 -10.76
N GLY A 128 11.46 3.26 -10.22
CA GLY A 128 10.37 2.41 -10.70
C GLY A 128 10.71 1.56 -11.94
N GLN A 129 11.88 1.72 -12.55
CA GLN A 129 12.32 0.94 -13.70
C GLN A 129 13.20 -0.22 -13.28
N ARG A 130 12.82 -1.44 -13.68
CA ARG A 130 13.61 -2.65 -13.47
C ARG A 130 14.93 -2.53 -14.24
N GLN A 131 16.04 -2.77 -13.55
CA GLN A 131 17.36 -2.82 -14.16
C GLN A 131 17.66 -4.24 -14.63
N ASN A 132 18.45 -4.35 -15.70
CA ASN A 132 18.94 -5.63 -16.17
C ASN A 132 20.11 -6.08 -15.28
N LEU A 133 19.97 -7.28 -14.70
CA LEU A 133 21.09 -7.91 -13.99
C LEU A 133 22.20 -8.18 -15.01
N ALA A 134 23.44 -7.85 -14.64
CA ALA A 134 24.60 -8.12 -15.49
C ALA A 134 24.68 -9.63 -15.79
N ARG A 135 24.76 -9.97 -17.08
CA ARG A 135 24.77 -11.34 -17.58
C ARG A 135 25.49 -11.45 -18.92
N TYR A 136 25.78 -12.68 -19.34
CA TYR A 136 26.21 -13.00 -20.70
C TYR A 136 25.27 -14.07 -21.31
N PRO A 137 24.86 -13.95 -22.59
CA PRO A 137 25.04 -12.78 -23.45
C PRO A 137 24.31 -11.54 -22.88
N ASN A 138 24.71 -10.35 -23.34
CA ASN A 138 24.06 -9.10 -22.91
C ASN A 138 22.58 -9.13 -23.27
N PHE A 139 21.77 -8.40 -22.49
CA PHE A 139 20.35 -8.26 -22.79
C PHE A 139 20.14 -7.53 -24.13
N ASP A 140 19.45 -8.19 -25.05
CA ASP A 140 18.95 -7.66 -26.32
C ASP A 140 17.44 -7.95 -26.42
N ALA A 141 16.64 -6.89 -26.36
CA ALA A 141 15.18 -6.99 -26.46
C ALA A 141 14.69 -7.50 -27.82
N THR A 142 15.54 -7.50 -28.84
CA THR A 142 15.21 -7.93 -30.20
C THR A 142 15.68 -9.35 -30.53
N SER A 143 16.42 -9.99 -29.61
CA SER A 143 16.84 -11.38 -29.78
C SER A 143 15.64 -12.33 -29.80
N ALA A 144 15.68 -13.31 -30.71
CA ALA A 144 14.61 -14.29 -30.88
C ALA A 144 14.41 -15.20 -29.64
N TYR A 145 15.45 -15.35 -28.80
CA TYR A 145 15.42 -16.24 -27.65
C TYR A 145 15.98 -15.53 -26.41
N PHE A 146 15.27 -15.64 -25.29
CA PHE A 146 15.71 -15.24 -23.93
C PHE A 146 16.26 -13.80 -23.79
N ASN A 147 15.94 -12.92 -24.73
CA ASN A 147 16.44 -11.55 -24.83
C ASN A 147 17.97 -11.47 -24.82
N GLY A 148 18.63 -12.44 -25.46
CA GLY A 148 20.07 -12.65 -25.44
C GLY A 148 20.37 -14.09 -25.72
#